data_AF-A0A4R4YX62-F1
#
_entry.id   AF-A0A4R4YX62-F1
#
_cell.length_a   1.000
_cell.length_b   1.000
_cell.length_c   1.000
_cell.angle_alpha   90.00
_cell.angle_beta   90.00
_cell.angle_gamma   90.00
#
_symmetry.space_group_name_H-M   'P 1'
#
loop_
_entity.id
_entity.type
_entity.pdbx_description
1 polymer ?
#
loop_
_entity_poly.entity_id
_entity_poly.type
_entity_poly.pdbx_seq_one_letter_code
_entity_poly.pdbx_strand_id
1 'polypeptide(L)'
;MDALRCPVGLGDERQWLAWLTDETVRPGRGRDELATALVAHCRATEVEPPGPDQAREVASRVLQDFERLLCHRVAVRMGDSADQLEVLLADPPEHPEWSLAELRSEVGRIDLRELLLEIDSLMSLQALGLPSELLVDLEENTASQVWLGALLKEVDKQAVVQALRLPAELFDDVPAELVEAWCVRAARAHHDELRSQPRAVRVTLLGALCSVRRKEITDLLGRVLVGLLQQLRQRVEQRLDVAAEATSHAQARELLLVELAQAALDRPDDTVRAVLYPIAGEKLLRQLTRDSDAREAVRSRRKRTVLRGAYSAHYQQVLRLVLEGLEFRCRDVGCWPIMAALGELVSDYTASWGTGRFYDSPGDIPVDDVVPEEWQDAVADQEGRIERAVYEMCVLVTLRDLLCTRRIFLTGSSQWGKPGVDRSRGASRRTDDALAWPN
;
A
#
# COMPACT_ATOMS: atom_id res chain seq x y z
N MET A 1 44.39 -38.34 44.24
CA MET A 1 43.27 -37.93 45.11
C MET A 1 42.39 -37.01 44.27
N ASP A 2 41.71 -37.50 43.23
CA ASP A 2 40.51 -38.35 43.29
C ASP A 2 39.54 -37.90 44.39
N ALA A 3 39.07 -36.66 44.26
CA ALA A 3 37.84 -36.20 44.88
C ALA A 3 36.68 -36.49 43.91
N LEU A 4 35.99 -37.59 44.19
CA LEU A 4 34.57 -37.85 43.95
C LEU A 4 33.95 -37.12 42.74
N ARG A 5 34.05 -37.77 41.58
CA ARG A 5 33.14 -37.55 40.44
C ARG A 5 31.72 -37.87 40.88
N CYS A 6 30.97 -36.86 41.28
CA CYS A 6 29.51 -36.97 41.36
C CYS A 6 28.96 -36.66 39.96
N PRO A 7 28.19 -37.56 39.32
CA PRO A 7 27.53 -37.22 38.07
C PRO A 7 26.60 -36.03 38.31
N VAL A 8 26.51 -35.13 37.31
CA VAL A 8 25.57 -34.01 37.28
C VAL A 8 24.19 -34.50 37.74
N GLY A 9 23.69 -33.96 38.84
CA GLY A 9 22.41 -34.37 39.39
C GLY A 9 21.25 -33.67 38.68
N LEU A 10 20.05 -34.26 38.74
CA LEU A 10 18.81 -33.61 38.30
C LEU A 10 18.56 -32.25 39.00
N GLY A 11 19.18 -32.02 40.15
CA GLY A 11 19.14 -30.74 40.87
C GLY A 11 19.97 -29.64 40.19
N ASP A 12 21.13 -29.98 39.64
CA ASP A 12 22.04 -29.05 38.97
C ASP A 12 21.45 -28.60 37.63
N GLU A 13 20.85 -29.54 36.88
CA GLU A 13 20.15 -29.23 35.63
C GLU A 13 18.98 -28.25 35.84
N ARG A 14 18.20 -28.41 36.92
CA ARG A 14 17.10 -27.48 37.24
C ARG A 14 17.60 -26.07 37.56
N GLN A 15 18.73 -25.95 38.25
CA GLN A 15 19.34 -24.65 38.54
C GLN A 15 19.87 -23.99 37.27
N TRP A 16 20.50 -24.77 36.37
CA TRP A 16 20.96 -24.30 35.07
C TRP A 16 19.80 -23.80 34.20
N LEU A 17 18.68 -24.54 34.16
CA LEU A 17 17.48 -24.14 33.44
C LEU A 17 16.90 -22.83 33.98
N ALA A 18 16.80 -22.69 35.30
CA ALA A 18 16.27 -21.47 35.93
C ALA A 18 17.15 -20.24 35.63
N TRP A 19 18.48 -20.37 35.75
CA TRP A 19 19.41 -19.29 35.46
C TRP A 19 19.41 -18.89 33.98
N LEU A 20 19.46 -19.87 33.07
CA LEU A 20 19.43 -19.61 31.65
C LEU A 20 18.11 -18.98 31.20
N THR A 21 16.99 -19.29 31.87
CA THR A 21 15.70 -18.66 31.54
C THR A 21 15.75 -17.15 31.76
N ASP A 22 16.38 -16.66 32.84
CA ASP A 22 16.61 -15.22 33.06
C ASP A 22 17.54 -14.62 31.99
N GLU A 23 18.58 -15.38 31.61
CA GLU A 23 19.55 -14.93 30.61
C GLU A 23 18.98 -14.90 29.17
N THR A 24 17.98 -15.74 28.84
CA THR A 24 17.31 -15.74 27.52
C THR A 24 16.48 -14.48 27.24
N VAL A 25 16.15 -13.69 28.26
CA VAL A 25 15.48 -12.39 28.09
C VAL A 25 16.41 -11.36 27.42
N ARG A 26 17.72 -11.59 27.42
CA ARG A 26 18.69 -10.71 26.76
C ARG A 26 18.71 -10.96 25.24
N PRO A 27 18.55 -9.92 24.41
CA PRO A 27 18.45 -10.09 22.97
C PRO A 27 19.75 -10.64 22.36
N GLY A 28 19.60 -11.56 21.40
CA GLY A 28 20.67 -12.01 20.51
C GLY A 28 21.39 -13.30 20.89
N ARG A 29 21.02 -13.99 21.99
CA ARG A 29 21.71 -15.23 22.40
C ARG A 29 21.17 -16.49 21.75
N GLY A 30 21.92 -17.02 20.79
CA GLY A 30 21.67 -18.35 20.20
C GLY A 30 22.07 -19.51 21.12
N ARG A 31 21.76 -20.75 20.70
CA ARG A 31 22.06 -21.98 21.45
C ARG A 31 23.52 -22.06 21.91
N ASP A 32 24.46 -21.79 21.01
CA ASP A 32 25.89 -21.96 21.30
C ASP A 32 26.43 -20.85 22.22
N GLU A 33 25.84 -19.66 22.17
CA GLU A 33 26.16 -18.55 23.08
C GLU A 33 25.63 -18.83 24.50
N LEU A 34 24.41 -19.37 24.61
CA LEU A 34 23.84 -19.80 25.88
C LEU A 34 24.60 -20.99 26.49
N ALA A 35 25.01 -21.95 25.66
CA ALA A 35 25.86 -23.06 26.11
C ALA A 35 27.21 -22.56 26.63
N THR A 36 27.83 -21.59 25.94
CA THR A 36 29.09 -20.97 26.37
C THR A 36 28.90 -20.19 27.67
N ALA A 37 27.81 -19.42 27.78
CA ALA A 37 27.45 -18.65 28.97
C ALA A 37 27.18 -19.56 30.17
N LEU A 38 26.53 -20.71 29.96
CA LEU A 38 26.30 -21.71 31.00
C LEU A 38 27.62 -22.26 31.55
N VAL A 39 28.55 -22.64 30.68
CA VAL A 39 29.88 -23.14 31.10
C VAL A 39 30.66 -22.06 31.84
N ALA A 40 30.60 -20.80 31.39
CA ALA A 40 31.23 -19.69 32.07
C ALA A 40 30.60 -19.43 33.46
N HIS A 41 29.28 -19.52 33.57
CA HIS A 41 28.57 -19.36 34.84
C HIS A 41 28.93 -20.44 35.85
N CYS A 42 28.96 -21.72 35.45
CA CYS A 42 29.35 -22.83 36.33
C CYS A 42 30.77 -22.66 36.88
N ARG A 43 31.71 -22.22 36.02
CA ARG A 43 33.08 -21.90 36.45
C ARG A 43 33.15 -20.74 37.44
N ALA A 44 32.30 -19.73 37.28
CA ALA A 44 32.25 -18.58 38.16
C ALA A 44 31.59 -18.88 39.52
N THR A 45 30.71 -19.89 39.58
CA THR A 45 30.02 -20.32 40.80
C THR A 45 30.66 -21.54 41.47
N GLU A 46 31.86 -21.94 41.02
CA GLU A 46 32.61 -23.12 41.51
C GLU A 46 31.82 -24.44 41.41
N VAL A 47 30.92 -24.54 40.42
CA VAL A 47 30.15 -25.75 40.09
C VAL A 47 30.81 -26.48 38.91
N GLU A 48 30.83 -27.81 38.93
CA GLU A 48 31.36 -28.61 37.83
C GLU A 48 30.59 -28.32 36.53
N PRO A 49 31.28 -27.87 35.45
CA PRO A 49 30.60 -27.49 34.23
C PRO A 49 30.10 -28.73 33.46
N PRO A 50 28.92 -28.66 32.81
CA PRO A 50 28.46 -29.73 31.94
C PRO A 50 29.41 -29.94 30.76
N GLY A 51 29.40 -31.17 30.22
CA GLY A 51 30.06 -31.44 28.94
C GLY A 51 29.48 -30.56 27.82
N PRO A 52 30.24 -30.29 26.74
CA PRO A 52 29.83 -29.34 25.70
C PRO A 52 28.50 -29.73 25.02
N ASP A 53 28.23 -31.03 24.85
CA ASP A 53 26.98 -31.51 24.25
C ASP A 53 25.80 -31.37 25.21
N GLN A 54 26.01 -31.68 26.49
CA GLN A 54 25.00 -31.49 27.54
C GLN A 54 24.66 -29.99 27.72
N ALA A 55 25.66 -29.10 27.65
CA ALA A 55 25.43 -27.66 27.70
C ALA A 55 24.55 -27.17 26.52
N ARG A 56 24.78 -27.70 25.31
CA ARG A 56 23.94 -27.38 24.13
C ARG A 56 22.53 -27.93 24.25
N GLU A 57 22.37 -29.12 24.83
CA GLU A 57 21.07 -29.73 25.07
C GLU A 57 20.24 -28.90 26.05
N VAL A 58 20.83 -28.55 27.21
CA VAL A 58 20.19 -27.69 28.22
C VAL A 58 19.84 -26.32 27.60
N ALA A 59 20.76 -25.70 26.86
CA ALA A 59 20.49 -24.44 26.16
C ALA A 59 19.33 -24.56 25.15
N SER A 60 19.25 -25.67 24.41
CA SER A 60 18.17 -25.91 23.43
C SER A 60 16.82 -26.04 24.13
N ARG A 61 16.79 -26.73 25.27
CA ARG A 61 15.58 -26.90 26.09
C ARG A 61 15.06 -25.56 26.62
N VAL A 62 15.95 -24.72 27.14
CA VAL A 62 15.57 -23.37 27.62
C VAL A 62 15.03 -22.52 26.48
N LEU A 63 15.68 -22.54 25.31
CA LEU A 63 15.19 -21.82 24.13
C LEU A 63 13.79 -22.30 23.71
N GLN A 64 13.55 -23.61 23.75
CA GLN A 64 12.24 -24.19 23.43
C GLN A 64 11.17 -23.76 24.45
N ASP A 65 11.49 -23.76 25.74
CA ASP A 65 10.56 -23.34 26.79
C ASP A 65 10.29 -21.82 26.73
N PHE A 66 11.31 -21.02 26.43
CA PHE A 66 11.16 -19.58 26.19
C PHE A 66 10.28 -19.29 24.96
N GLU A 67 10.49 -20.01 23.85
CA GLU A 67 9.66 -19.92 22.66
C GLU A 67 8.19 -20.29 22.98
N ARG A 68 7.96 -21.34 23.77
CA ARG A 68 6.60 -21.70 24.23
C ARG A 68 5.97 -20.60 25.06
N LEU A 69 6.71 -19.94 25.95
CA LEU A 69 6.20 -18.80 26.73
C LEU A 69 5.84 -17.61 25.83
N LEU A 70 6.64 -17.32 24.82
CA LEU A 70 6.32 -16.32 23.80
C LEU A 70 5.03 -16.68 23.06
N CYS A 71 4.89 -17.93 22.59
CA CYS A 71 3.68 -18.40 21.94
C CYS A 71 2.43 -18.25 22.84
N HIS A 72 2.54 -18.51 24.14
CA HIS A 72 1.43 -18.28 25.07
C HIS A 72 1.06 -16.80 25.17
N ARG A 73 2.05 -15.90 25.28
CA ARG A 73 1.80 -14.45 25.33
C ARG A 73 1.13 -13.95 24.05
N VAL A 74 1.62 -14.37 22.89
CA VAL A 74 1.03 -14.02 21.60
C VAL A 74 -0.40 -14.56 21.50
N ALA A 75 -0.63 -15.83 21.84
CA ALA A 75 -1.97 -16.42 21.81
C ALA A 75 -2.97 -15.69 22.74
N VAL A 76 -2.54 -15.24 23.91
CA VAL A 76 -3.38 -14.43 24.82
C VAL A 76 -3.74 -13.08 24.19
N ARG A 77 -2.81 -12.43 23.47
CA ARG A 77 -3.10 -11.15 22.79
C ARG A 77 -4.01 -11.29 21.58
N MET A 78 -4.01 -12.44 20.92
CA MET A 78 -4.90 -12.66 19.76
C MET A 78 -6.38 -12.61 20.15
N GLY A 79 -6.75 -13.00 21.38
CA GLY A 79 -8.14 -13.06 21.81
C GLY A 79 -8.98 -13.92 20.86
N ASP A 80 -10.13 -13.40 20.43
CA ASP A 80 -11.08 -14.08 19.54
C ASP A 80 -10.48 -14.39 18.14
N SER A 81 -9.47 -13.64 17.70
CA SER A 81 -8.78 -13.94 16.43
C SER A 81 -8.04 -15.28 16.46
N ALA A 82 -7.72 -15.81 17.64
CA ALA A 82 -7.10 -17.13 17.75
C ALA A 82 -8.03 -18.24 17.24
N ASP A 83 -9.34 -18.12 17.49
CA ASP A 83 -10.34 -19.10 17.03
C ASP A 83 -10.52 -19.02 15.52
N GLN A 84 -10.52 -17.82 14.95
CA GLN A 84 -10.57 -17.61 13.50
C GLN A 84 -9.38 -18.25 12.77
N LEU A 85 -8.18 -18.23 13.37
CA LEU A 85 -7.02 -18.93 12.82
C LEU A 85 -7.21 -20.45 12.85
N GLU A 86 -7.89 -21.01 13.85
CA GLU A 86 -8.13 -22.45 13.91
C GLU A 86 -9.12 -22.93 12.82
N VAL A 87 -10.01 -22.06 12.34
CA VAL A 87 -10.90 -22.32 11.19
C VAL A 87 -10.09 -22.62 9.92
N LEU A 88 -8.91 -22.00 9.75
CA LEU A 88 -8.02 -22.28 8.59
C LEU A 88 -7.52 -23.73 8.55
N LEU A 89 -7.64 -24.46 9.66
CA LEU A 89 -7.26 -25.87 9.78
C LEU A 89 -8.46 -26.82 9.82
N ALA A 90 -9.69 -26.32 9.63
CA ALA A 90 -10.89 -27.16 9.56
C ALA A 90 -10.88 -28.06 8.31
N ASP A 91 -11.43 -29.26 8.45
CA ASP A 91 -11.67 -30.18 7.33
C ASP A 91 -13.10 -30.77 7.47
N PRO A 92 -14.04 -30.45 6.56
CA PRO A 92 -13.88 -29.58 5.39
C PRO A 92 -13.73 -28.09 5.80
N PRO A 93 -13.17 -27.23 4.93
CA PRO A 93 -13.06 -25.80 5.20
C PRO A 93 -14.45 -25.16 5.30
N GLU A 94 -14.71 -24.41 6.37
CA GLU A 94 -15.98 -23.68 6.55
C GLU A 94 -16.12 -22.53 5.54
N HIS A 95 -14.99 -21.95 5.11
CA HIS A 95 -14.90 -20.92 4.11
C HIS A 95 -13.94 -21.36 2.99
N PRO A 96 -14.43 -21.83 1.83
CA PRO A 96 -13.56 -22.32 0.74
C PRO A 96 -12.59 -21.25 0.22
N GLU A 97 -12.94 -19.97 0.38
CA GLU A 97 -12.11 -18.82 0.04
C GLU A 97 -10.91 -18.65 1.01
N TRP A 98 -11.00 -19.17 2.24
CA TRP A 98 -9.97 -19.06 3.28
C TRP A 98 -9.00 -20.24 3.23
N SER A 99 -8.43 -20.48 2.05
CA SER A 99 -7.51 -21.59 1.83
C SER A 99 -6.17 -21.33 2.51
N LEU A 100 -5.82 -22.13 3.52
CA LEU A 100 -4.48 -22.11 4.11
C LEU A 100 -3.40 -22.42 3.07
N ALA A 101 -3.70 -23.23 2.04
CA ALA A 101 -2.76 -23.48 0.96
C ALA A 101 -2.41 -22.20 0.19
N GLU A 102 -3.40 -21.33 -0.02
CA GLU A 102 -3.18 -20.05 -0.69
C GLU A 102 -2.38 -19.07 0.17
N LEU A 103 -2.65 -19.01 1.48
CA LEU A 103 -1.86 -18.19 2.41
C LEU A 103 -0.40 -18.68 2.54
N ARG A 104 -0.16 -19.98 2.38
CA ARG A 104 1.20 -20.54 2.36
C ARG A 104 1.97 -20.18 1.11
N SER A 105 1.29 -20.02 -0.03
CA SER A 105 1.93 -19.63 -1.28
C SER A 105 2.69 -18.31 -1.12
N GLU A 106 3.83 -18.21 -1.79
CA GLU A 106 4.59 -16.96 -1.80
C GLU A 106 3.78 -15.86 -2.49
N VAL A 107 3.96 -14.63 -2.01
CA VAL A 107 3.35 -13.45 -2.63
C VAL A 107 3.95 -13.25 -4.01
N GLY A 108 3.10 -13.30 -5.04
CA GLY A 108 3.53 -13.13 -6.42
C GLY A 108 4.21 -11.78 -6.64
N ARG A 109 5.19 -11.74 -7.54
CA ARG A 109 5.61 -10.47 -8.13
C ARG A 109 4.56 -10.05 -9.14
N ILE A 110 4.32 -8.75 -9.26
CA ILE A 110 3.49 -8.18 -10.31
C ILE A 110 4.39 -7.26 -11.12
N ASP A 111 4.53 -7.54 -12.42
CA ASP A 111 5.16 -6.60 -13.34
C ASP A 111 4.15 -5.50 -13.67
N LEU A 112 4.38 -4.32 -13.09
CA LEU A 112 3.49 -3.17 -13.27
C LEU A 112 3.38 -2.77 -14.74
N ARG A 113 4.46 -2.88 -15.53
CA ARG A 113 4.44 -2.48 -16.94
C ARG A 113 3.53 -3.40 -17.73
N GLU A 114 3.66 -4.70 -17.53
CA GLU A 114 2.83 -5.68 -18.22
C GLU A 114 1.38 -5.63 -17.72
N LEU A 115 1.13 -5.41 -16.43
CA LEU A 115 -0.22 -5.15 -15.90
C LEU A 115 -0.86 -3.92 -16.58
N LEU A 116 -0.11 -2.84 -16.73
CA LEU A 116 -0.61 -1.63 -17.41
C LEU A 116 -0.94 -1.91 -18.88
N LEU A 117 -0.14 -2.74 -19.57
CA LEU A 117 -0.44 -3.18 -20.93
C LEU A 117 -1.71 -4.04 -21.01
N GLU A 118 -1.93 -4.94 -20.05
CA GLU A 118 -3.18 -5.72 -19.96
C GLU A 118 -4.39 -4.78 -19.79
N ILE A 119 -4.30 -3.78 -18.90
CA ILE A 119 -5.36 -2.78 -18.67
C ILE A 119 -5.60 -1.91 -19.93
N ASP A 120 -4.53 -1.47 -20.60
CA ASP A 120 -4.63 -0.69 -21.84
C ASP A 120 -5.21 -1.49 -23.01
N SER A 121 -4.91 -2.79 -23.08
CA SER A 121 -5.48 -3.72 -24.06
C SER A 121 -7.00 -3.84 -23.87
N LEU A 122 -7.47 -4.02 -22.63
CA LEU A 122 -8.90 -4.06 -22.29
C LEU A 122 -9.63 -2.78 -22.70
N MET A 123 -9.02 -1.61 -22.43
CA MET A 123 -9.58 -0.32 -22.86
C MET A 123 -9.67 -0.21 -24.39
N SER A 124 -8.68 -0.72 -25.11
CA SER A 124 -8.63 -0.66 -26.57
C SER A 124 -9.72 -1.52 -27.22
N LEU A 125 -10.01 -2.70 -26.66
CA LEU A 125 -11.10 -3.57 -27.11
C LEU A 125 -12.47 -2.92 -26.95
N GLN A 126 -12.70 -2.22 -25.82
CA GLN A 126 -13.93 -1.46 -25.59
C GLN A 126 -14.10 -0.31 -26.60
N ALA A 127 -13.02 0.39 -26.93
CA ALA A 127 -13.06 1.50 -27.90
C ALA A 127 -13.50 1.04 -29.30
N LEU A 128 -13.30 -0.23 -29.63
CA LEU A 128 -13.74 -0.86 -30.89
C LEU A 128 -15.21 -1.29 -30.86
N GLY A 129 -15.93 -1.10 -29.74
CA GLY A 129 -17.34 -1.48 -29.59
C GLY A 129 -17.56 -2.99 -29.62
N LEU A 130 -16.52 -3.78 -29.32
CA LEU A 130 -16.63 -5.23 -29.24
C LEU A 130 -17.53 -5.61 -28.04
N PRO A 131 -18.52 -6.51 -28.23
CA PRO A 131 -19.44 -6.92 -27.16
C PRO A 131 -18.69 -7.43 -25.93
N SER A 132 -19.12 -6.99 -24.75
CA SER A 132 -18.59 -7.45 -23.45
C SER A 132 -18.70 -8.97 -23.25
N GLU A 133 -19.58 -9.62 -24.01
CA GLU A 133 -19.79 -11.07 -24.01
C GLU A 133 -18.62 -11.83 -24.64
N LEU A 134 -17.89 -11.23 -25.61
CA LEU A 134 -16.63 -11.79 -26.15
C LEU A 134 -15.44 -11.61 -25.19
N LEU A 135 -15.61 -10.84 -24.09
CA LEU A 135 -14.61 -10.71 -23.02
C LEU A 135 -14.80 -11.76 -21.92
N VAL A 136 -16.02 -12.29 -21.74
CA VAL A 136 -16.29 -13.42 -20.84
C VAL A 136 -15.71 -14.72 -21.42
N ASP A 137 -15.73 -14.87 -22.75
CA ASP A 137 -15.03 -15.98 -23.44
C ASP A 137 -13.49 -15.90 -23.36
N LEU A 138 -12.91 -14.81 -22.83
CA LEU A 138 -11.49 -14.71 -22.51
C LEU A 138 -11.14 -15.22 -21.11
N GLU A 139 -12.13 -15.52 -20.26
CA GLU A 139 -11.92 -16.26 -19.00
C GLU A 139 -11.41 -17.69 -19.26
N GLU A 140 -11.79 -18.30 -20.39
CA GLU A 140 -11.22 -19.59 -20.83
C GLU A 140 -9.80 -19.46 -21.41
N ASN A 141 -9.38 -18.24 -21.77
CA ASN A 141 -8.06 -17.93 -22.31
C ASN A 141 -7.17 -17.20 -21.28
N THR A 142 -7.04 -17.82 -20.11
CA THR A 142 -6.16 -17.46 -18.96
C THR A 142 -4.71 -17.06 -19.33
N ALA A 143 -4.26 -17.31 -20.56
CA ALA A 143 -2.92 -16.96 -21.04
C ALA A 143 -2.72 -15.45 -21.31
N SER A 144 -3.79 -14.64 -21.42
CA SER A 144 -3.69 -13.23 -21.84
C SER A 144 -3.77 -12.20 -20.71
N GLN A 145 -4.19 -12.60 -19.50
CA GLN A 145 -4.39 -11.71 -18.34
C GLN A 145 -3.68 -12.27 -17.09
N VAL A 146 -2.39 -12.57 -17.26
CA VAL A 146 -1.59 -13.23 -16.23
C VAL A 146 -1.40 -12.31 -15.02
N TRP A 147 -1.18 -11.02 -15.26
CA TRP A 147 -0.88 -10.07 -14.19
C TRP A 147 -2.12 -9.58 -13.47
N LEU A 148 -3.23 -9.37 -14.18
CA LEU A 148 -4.51 -9.05 -13.55
C LEU A 148 -5.02 -10.22 -12.69
N GLY A 149 -4.93 -11.46 -13.20
CA GLY A 149 -5.28 -12.65 -12.41
C GLY A 149 -4.41 -12.81 -11.17
N ALA A 150 -3.09 -12.55 -11.29
CA ALA A 150 -2.18 -12.53 -10.14
C ALA A 150 -2.54 -11.43 -9.14
N LEU A 151 -2.91 -10.23 -9.60
CA LEU A 151 -3.34 -9.14 -8.74
C LEU A 151 -4.60 -9.50 -7.95
N LEU A 152 -5.63 -10.00 -8.64
CA LEU A 152 -6.89 -10.44 -8.01
C LEU A 152 -6.63 -11.47 -6.91
N LYS A 153 -5.78 -12.47 -7.21
CA LYS A 153 -5.39 -13.49 -6.25
C LYS A 153 -4.75 -12.90 -4.99
N GLU A 154 -3.91 -11.88 -5.11
CA GLU A 154 -3.29 -11.23 -3.95
C GLU A 154 -4.30 -10.33 -3.20
N VAL A 155 -5.25 -9.70 -3.90
CA VAL A 155 -6.37 -8.96 -3.26
C VAL A 155 -7.26 -9.91 -2.45
N ASP A 156 -7.60 -11.08 -2.98
CA ASP A 156 -8.41 -12.08 -2.28
C ASP A 156 -7.71 -12.57 -1.00
N LYS A 157 -6.42 -12.92 -1.11
CA LYS A 157 -5.61 -13.28 0.06
C LYS A 157 -5.60 -12.17 1.12
N GLN A 158 -5.49 -10.92 0.69
CA GLN A 158 -5.52 -9.78 1.60
C GLN A 158 -6.87 -9.66 2.32
N ALA A 159 -7.98 -9.83 1.61
CA ALA A 159 -9.32 -9.83 2.19
C ALA A 159 -9.47 -10.93 3.27
N VAL A 160 -8.98 -12.15 2.97
CA VAL A 160 -8.95 -13.25 3.94
C VAL A 160 -8.15 -12.87 5.19
N VAL A 161 -6.93 -12.34 5.02
CA VAL A 161 -6.06 -12.00 6.14
C VAL A 161 -6.62 -10.84 6.98
N GLN A 162 -7.32 -9.90 6.36
CA GLN A 162 -8.03 -8.83 7.08
C GLN A 162 -9.23 -9.35 7.86
N ALA A 163 -9.96 -10.34 7.31
CA ALA A 163 -11.12 -10.94 7.98
C ALA A 163 -10.75 -11.67 9.29
N LEU A 164 -9.49 -12.14 9.42
CA LEU A 164 -8.94 -12.71 10.66
C LEU A 164 -8.75 -11.69 11.79
N ARG A 165 -8.87 -10.38 11.48
CA ARG A 165 -8.82 -9.26 12.44
C ARG A 165 -7.63 -9.30 13.41
N LEU A 166 -6.49 -9.83 12.95
CA LEU A 166 -5.30 -9.95 13.79
C LEU A 166 -4.85 -8.57 14.30
N PRO A 167 -4.60 -8.42 15.61
CA PRO A 167 -4.11 -7.16 16.18
C PRO A 167 -2.89 -6.63 15.41
N ALA A 168 -2.86 -5.33 15.12
CA ALA A 168 -1.76 -4.73 14.37
C ALA A 168 -0.40 -4.86 15.09
N GLU A 169 -0.43 -4.79 16.42
CA GLU A 169 0.75 -4.80 17.32
C GLU A 169 1.01 -6.20 17.92
N LEU A 170 0.47 -7.26 17.29
CA LEU A 170 0.50 -8.63 17.82
C LEU A 170 1.92 -9.12 18.16
N PHE A 171 2.91 -8.73 17.36
CA PHE A 171 4.30 -9.18 17.43
C PHE A 171 5.30 -8.07 17.81
N ASP A 172 4.86 -6.91 18.31
CA ASP A 172 5.73 -5.75 18.55
C ASP A 172 6.85 -6.01 19.59
N ASP A 173 6.64 -6.95 20.52
CA ASP A 173 7.62 -7.38 21.52
C ASP A 173 8.36 -8.67 21.16
N VAL A 174 8.16 -9.18 19.93
CA VAL A 174 8.81 -10.39 19.42
C VAL A 174 9.88 -9.99 18.39
N PRO A 175 11.10 -10.54 18.47
CA PRO A 175 12.11 -10.30 17.45
C PRO A 175 11.62 -10.68 16.05
N ALA A 176 11.81 -9.80 15.06
CA ALA A 176 11.35 -10.01 13.69
C ALA A 176 11.87 -11.33 13.07
N GLU A 177 13.13 -11.67 13.36
CA GLU A 177 13.78 -12.91 12.92
C GLU A 177 13.04 -14.17 13.42
N LEU A 178 12.48 -14.11 14.63
CA LEU A 178 11.70 -15.22 15.20
C LEU A 178 10.31 -15.31 14.56
N VAL A 179 9.68 -14.17 14.28
CA VAL A 179 8.39 -14.13 13.55
C VAL A 179 8.56 -14.69 12.14
N GLU A 180 9.65 -14.34 11.45
CA GLU A 180 10.01 -14.91 10.14
C GLU A 180 10.25 -16.42 10.24
N ALA A 181 10.98 -16.88 11.26
CA ALA A 181 11.20 -18.31 11.49
C ALA A 181 9.89 -19.07 11.75
N TRP A 182 8.96 -18.49 12.52
CA TRP A 182 7.62 -19.04 12.72
C TRP A 182 6.81 -19.09 11.43
N CYS A 183 6.84 -18.03 10.61
CA CYS A 183 6.19 -18.00 9.31
C CYS A 183 6.72 -19.12 8.40
N VAL A 184 8.04 -19.28 8.28
CA VAL A 184 8.66 -20.35 7.48
C VAL A 184 8.27 -21.74 8.00
N ARG A 185 8.21 -21.92 9.33
CA ARG A 185 7.77 -23.18 9.94
C ARG A 185 6.30 -23.48 9.61
N ALA A 186 5.41 -22.49 9.71
CA ALA A 186 3.99 -22.64 9.40
C ALA A 186 3.74 -22.92 7.90
N ALA A 187 4.54 -22.28 7.03
CA ALA A 187 4.47 -22.44 5.58
C ALA A 187 4.83 -23.86 5.14
N ARG A 188 5.80 -24.50 5.81
CA ARG A 188 6.30 -25.85 5.49
C ARG A 188 5.58 -26.98 6.20
N ALA A 189 5.03 -26.74 7.38
CA ALA A 189 4.39 -27.77 8.19
C ALA A 189 3.20 -28.41 7.47
N HIS A 190 3.06 -29.73 7.59
CA HIS A 190 1.85 -30.41 7.14
C HIS A 190 0.65 -30.04 8.05
N HIS A 191 -0.58 -30.22 7.55
CA HIS A 191 -1.79 -29.89 8.34
C HIS A 191 -1.83 -30.66 9.66
N ASP A 192 -1.50 -31.96 9.65
CA ASP A 192 -1.51 -32.79 10.87
C ASP A 192 -0.41 -32.41 11.85
N GLU A 193 0.76 -31.98 11.35
CA GLU A 193 1.84 -31.47 12.20
C GLU A 193 1.40 -30.22 12.95
N LEU A 194 0.73 -29.28 12.29
CA LEU A 194 0.16 -28.09 12.94
C LEU A 194 -0.91 -28.45 13.97
N ARG A 195 -1.83 -29.37 13.62
CA ARG A 195 -2.88 -29.85 14.53
C ARG A 195 -2.30 -30.53 15.78
N SER A 196 -1.17 -31.23 15.65
CA SER A 196 -0.50 -31.90 16.77
C SER A 196 0.20 -30.95 17.76
N GLN A 197 0.45 -29.69 17.37
CA GLN A 197 1.08 -28.71 18.25
C GLN A 197 0.17 -28.31 19.42
N PRO A 198 0.73 -27.87 20.55
CA PRO A 198 -0.05 -27.17 21.58
C PRO A 198 -0.76 -25.96 20.98
N ARG A 199 -2.01 -25.67 21.41
CA ARG A 199 -2.85 -24.60 20.83
C ARG A 199 -2.11 -23.25 20.72
N ALA A 200 -1.43 -22.83 21.80
CA ALA A 200 -0.66 -21.59 21.80
C ALA A 200 0.43 -21.54 20.72
N VAL A 201 1.13 -22.66 20.47
CA VAL A 201 2.15 -22.76 19.42
C VAL A 201 1.50 -22.76 18.04
N ARG A 202 0.43 -23.53 17.86
CA ARG A 202 -0.32 -23.61 16.59
C ARG A 202 -0.84 -22.26 16.14
N VAL A 203 -1.58 -21.54 17.00
CA VAL A 203 -2.16 -20.23 16.63
C VAL A 203 -1.07 -19.18 16.44
N THR A 204 0.02 -19.23 17.22
CA THR A 204 1.17 -18.33 17.01
C THR A 204 1.81 -18.54 15.64
N LEU A 205 1.97 -19.79 15.20
CA LEU A 205 2.52 -20.11 13.89
C LEU A 205 1.64 -19.61 12.75
N LEU A 206 0.33 -19.85 12.84
CA LEU A 206 -0.64 -19.36 11.86
C LEU A 206 -0.72 -17.83 11.86
N GLY A 207 -0.72 -17.20 13.04
CA GLY A 207 -0.72 -15.75 13.17
C GLY A 207 0.54 -15.11 12.61
N ALA A 208 1.71 -15.74 12.79
CA ALA A 208 2.97 -15.29 12.19
C ALA A 208 2.92 -15.37 10.66
N LEU A 209 2.45 -16.50 10.11
CA LEU A 209 2.23 -16.66 8.66
C LEU A 209 1.32 -15.55 8.11
N CYS A 210 0.14 -15.36 8.72
CA CYS A 210 -0.84 -14.37 8.27
C CYS A 210 -0.31 -12.93 8.42
N SER A 211 0.40 -12.62 9.51
CA SER A 211 0.95 -11.28 9.71
C SER A 211 2.07 -10.95 8.71
N VAL A 212 2.95 -11.91 8.40
CA VAL A 212 3.99 -11.73 7.37
C VAL A 212 3.35 -11.60 5.99
N ARG A 213 2.38 -12.46 5.65
CA ARG A 213 1.65 -12.38 4.37
C ARG A 213 0.88 -11.08 4.22
N ARG A 214 0.17 -10.62 5.26
CA ARG A 214 -0.49 -9.29 5.26
C ARG A 214 0.50 -8.20 4.85
N LYS A 215 1.70 -8.23 5.44
CA LYS A 215 2.73 -7.22 5.22
C LYS A 215 3.28 -7.25 3.80
N GLU A 216 3.63 -8.43 3.30
CA GLU A 216 4.12 -8.63 1.94
C GLU A 216 3.08 -8.24 0.89
N ILE A 217 1.81 -8.65 1.08
CA ILE A 217 0.71 -8.34 0.17
C ILE A 217 0.39 -6.83 0.21
N THR A 218 0.33 -6.23 1.40
CA THR A 218 0.11 -4.78 1.52
C THR A 218 1.22 -3.99 0.83
N ASP A 219 2.48 -4.42 0.93
CA ASP A 219 3.59 -3.80 0.20
C ASP A 219 3.49 -4.02 -1.32
N LEU A 220 3.02 -5.18 -1.77
CA LEU A 220 2.77 -5.42 -3.20
C LEU A 220 1.66 -4.51 -3.72
N LEU A 221 0.50 -4.50 -3.06
CA LEU A 221 -0.65 -3.68 -3.43
C LEU A 221 -0.32 -2.18 -3.34
N GLY A 222 0.47 -1.76 -2.35
CA GLY A 222 0.99 -0.40 -2.26
C GLY A 222 1.87 0.00 -3.46
N ARG A 223 2.77 -0.89 -3.90
CA ARG A 223 3.56 -0.66 -5.14
C ARG A 223 2.66 -0.52 -6.36
N VAL A 224 1.72 -1.46 -6.53
CA VAL A 224 0.78 -1.45 -7.66
C VAL A 224 -0.03 -0.17 -7.63
N LEU A 225 -0.61 0.21 -6.49
CA LEU A 225 -1.37 1.44 -6.34
C LEU A 225 -0.56 2.66 -6.75
N VAL A 226 0.61 2.89 -6.13
CA VAL A 226 1.44 4.06 -6.44
C VAL A 226 1.82 4.08 -7.92
N GLY A 227 2.11 2.92 -8.49
CA GLY A 227 2.41 2.75 -9.91
C GLY A 227 1.25 3.11 -10.84
N LEU A 228 0.05 2.62 -10.53
CA LEU A 228 -1.17 2.96 -11.26
C LEU A 228 -1.45 4.47 -11.16
N LEU A 229 -1.40 5.04 -9.96
CA LEU A 229 -1.65 6.47 -9.76
C LEU A 229 -0.65 7.34 -10.51
N GLN A 230 0.62 6.94 -10.57
CA GLN A 230 1.64 7.60 -11.38
C GLN A 230 1.31 7.56 -12.87
N GLN A 231 0.94 6.38 -13.40
CA GLN A 231 0.59 6.23 -14.81
C GLN A 231 -0.66 7.03 -15.17
N LEU A 232 -1.65 7.09 -14.28
CA LEU A 232 -2.87 7.87 -14.46
C LEU A 232 -2.54 9.37 -14.60
N ARG A 233 -1.69 9.90 -13.70
CA ARG A 233 -1.20 11.28 -13.77
C ARG A 233 -0.48 11.56 -15.08
N GLN A 234 0.48 10.73 -15.47
CA GLN A 234 1.24 10.90 -16.72
C GLN A 234 0.34 10.89 -17.95
N ARG A 235 -0.67 10.00 -17.99
CA ARG A 235 -1.65 9.92 -19.07
C ARG A 235 -2.48 11.19 -19.18
N VAL A 236 -2.86 11.78 -18.04
CA VAL A 236 -3.56 13.08 -18.01
C VAL A 236 -2.67 14.18 -18.57
N GLU A 237 -1.46 14.33 -18.04
CA GLU A 237 -0.50 15.37 -18.45
C GLU A 237 -0.22 15.29 -19.96
N GLN A 238 0.11 14.11 -20.48
CA GLN A 238 0.35 13.90 -21.92
C GLN A 238 -0.86 14.27 -22.78
N ARG A 239 -2.08 13.92 -22.35
CA ARG A 239 -3.30 14.25 -23.10
C ARG A 239 -3.65 15.73 -23.02
N LEU A 240 -3.31 16.40 -21.92
CA LEU A 240 -3.45 17.84 -21.76
C LEU A 240 -2.48 18.59 -22.67
N ASP A 241 -1.24 18.11 -22.80
CA ASP A 241 -0.23 18.68 -23.70
C ASP A 241 -0.65 18.58 -25.17
N VAL A 242 -1.02 17.37 -25.61
CA VAL A 242 -1.56 17.15 -26.97
C VAL A 242 -2.80 18.01 -27.22
N ALA A 243 -3.64 18.17 -26.19
CA ALA A 243 -4.79 19.04 -26.28
C ALA A 243 -4.38 20.51 -26.45
N ALA A 244 -3.42 21.01 -25.68
CA ALA A 244 -2.94 22.38 -25.78
C ALA A 244 -2.38 22.67 -27.19
N GLU A 245 -1.52 21.80 -27.71
CA GLU A 245 -0.89 21.92 -29.04
C GLU A 245 -1.90 22.07 -30.18
N ALA A 246 -2.96 21.24 -30.19
CA ALA A 246 -3.98 21.28 -31.23
C ALA A 246 -4.79 22.60 -31.30
N THR A 247 -4.65 23.48 -30.31
CA THR A 247 -5.36 24.77 -30.23
C THR A 247 -4.48 25.98 -30.50
N SER A 248 -3.20 25.78 -30.82
CA SER A 248 -2.22 26.84 -31.05
C SER A 248 -2.61 27.75 -32.22
N HIS A 249 -3.43 28.76 -31.92
CA HIS A 249 -3.55 30.04 -32.63
C HIS A 249 -2.82 31.14 -31.82
N ALA A 250 -1.86 30.74 -30.97
CA ALA A 250 -1.26 31.57 -29.92
C ALA A 250 -0.33 32.66 -30.47
N GLN A 251 0.40 32.39 -31.56
CA GLN A 251 1.43 33.29 -32.09
C GLN A 251 0.92 34.68 -32.50
N ALA A 252 -0.18 34.78 -33.25
CA ALA A 252 -0.71 36.09 -33.67
C ALA A 252 -1.18 36.96 -32.48
N ARG A 253 -1.48 36.32 -31.35
CA ARG A 253 -2.00 36.96 -30.16
C ARG A 253 -0.92 37.37 -29.18
N GLU A 254 0.10 36.52 -29.03
CA GLU A 254 1.32 36.83 -28.28
C GLU A 254 2.00 38.05 -28.89
N LEU A 255 2.05 38.15 -30.23
CA LEU A 255 2.55 39.33 -30.92
C LEU A 255 1.74 40.59 -30.58
N LEU A 256 0.39 40.51 -30.58
CA LEU A 256 -0.46 41.65 -30.20
C LEU A 256 -0.28 42.06 -28.71
N LEU A 257 -0.12 41.09 -27.81
CA LEU A 257 0.14 41.36 -26.39
C LEU A 257 1.50 42.03 -26.17
N VAL A 258 2.53 41.59 -26.91
CA VAL A 258 3.87 42.20 -26.88
C VAL A 258 3.81 43.63 -27.42
N GLU A 259 3.12 43.88 -28.53
CA GLU A 259 2.94 45.24 -29.08
C GLU A 259 2.22 46.18 -28.10
N LEU A 260 1.16 45.69 -27.44
CA LEU A 260 0.42 46.47 -26.43
C LEU A 260 1.28 46.74 -25.19
N ALA A 261 2.03 45.74 -24.72
CA ALA A 261 2.92 45.89 -23.58
C ALA A 261 4.08 46.86 -23.88
N GLN A 262 4.70 46.76 -25.05
CA GLN A 262 5.74 47.68 -25.50
C GLN A 262 5.23 49.11 -25.56
N ALA A 263 4.05 49.33 -26.16
CA ALA A 263 3.47 50.67 -26.24
C ALA A 263 3.19 51.29 -24.86
N ALA A 264 2.72 50.47 -23.90
CA ALA A 264 2.51 50.91 -22.52
C ALA A 264 3.84 51.24 -21.80
N LEU A 265 4.91 50.47 -22.05
CA LEU A 265 6.23 50.71 -21.49
C LEU A 265 6.93 51.93 -22.10
N ASP A 266 6.75 52.18 -23.40
CA ASP A 266 7.36 53.29 -24.13
C ASP A 266 6.73 54.65 -23.75
N ARG A 267 5.44 54.66 -23.40
CA ARG A 267 4.67 55.87 -23.08
C ARG A 267 3.79 55.68 -21.84
N PRO A 268 4.38 55.65 -20.63
CA PRO A 268 3.67 55.30 -19.39
C PRO A 268 2.72 56.39 -18.88
N ASP A 269 2.99 57.66 -19.16
CA ASP A 269 2.21 58.81 -18.67
C ASP A 269 1.05 59.20 -19.62
N ASP A 270 1.00 58.62 -20.81
CA ASP A 270 -0.01 58.92 -21.81
C ASP A 270 -1.31 58.11 -21.58
N THR A 271 -2.44 58.65 -22.02
CA THR A 271 -3.73 57.98 -21.85
C THR A 271 -3.83 56.69 -22.70
N VAL A 272 -4.51 55.66 -22.18
CA VAL A 272 -4.83 54.41 -22.89
C VAL A 272 -5.39 54.64 -24.29
N ARG A 273 -6.22 55.67 -24.46
CA ARG A 273 -6.84 56.03 -25.75
C ARG A 273 -5.83 56.54 -26.77
N ALA A 274 -4.74 57.18 -26.34
CA ALA A 274 -3.69 57.69 -27.22
C ALA A 274 -2.64 56.64 -27.60
N VAL A 275 -2.39 55.66 -26.72
CA VAL A 275 -1.30 54.70 -26.85
C VAL A 275 -1.76 53.32 -27.32
N LEU A 276 -2.80 52.75 -26.69
CA LEU A 276 -3.20 51.35 -26.91
C LEU A 276 -4.30 51.21 -27.98
N TYR A 277 -5.25 52.15 -28.06
CA TYR A 277 -6.35 52.07 -29.04
C TYR A 277 -5.92 52.13 -30.51
N PRO A 278 -4.84 52.82 -30.90
CA PRO A 278 -4.32 52.74 -32.27
C PRO A 278 -3.80 51.36 -32.66
N ILE A 279 -3.30 50.59 -31.68
CA ILE A 279 -2.76 49.23 -31.88
C ILE A 279 -3.90 48.22 -31.87
N ALA A 280 -4.78 48.31 -30.87
CA ALA A 280 -5.99 47.49 -30.75
C ALA A 280 -7.18 48.37 -30.39
N GLY A 281 -8.09 48.60 -31.35
CA GLY A 281 -9.26 49.46 -31.11
C GLY A 281 -10.12 49.01 -29.92
N GLU A 282 -10.85 49.95 -29.29
CA GLU A 282 -11.69 49.68 -28.09
C GLU A 282 -12.63 48.47 -28.27
N LYS A 283 -13.23 48.31 -29.45
CA LYS A 283 -14.09 47.16 -29.77
C LYS A 283 -13.31 45.84 -29.77
N LEU A 284 -12.09 45.85 -30.31
CA LEU A 284 -11.20 44.68 -30.33
C LEU A 284 -10.77 44.33 -28.90
N LEU A 285 -10.34 45.31 -28.08
CA LEU A 285 -9.98 45.06 -26.67
C LEU A 285 -11.15 44.49 -25.85
N ARG A 286 -12.37 44.99 -26.06
CA ARG A 286 -13.59 44.42 -25.43
C ARG A 286 -13.94 43.03 -25.96
N GLN A 287 -13.67 42.74 -27.22
CA GLN A 287 -13.84 41.40 -27.78
C GLN A 287 -12.79 40.45 -27.21
N LEU A 288 -11.54 40.90 -27.04
CA LEU A 288 -10.46 40.10 -26.47
C LEU A 288 -10.76 39.66 -25.04
N THR A 289 -11.36 40.52 -24.20
CA THR A 289 -11.80 40.17 -22.84
C THR A 289 -13.03 39.26 -22.81
N ARG A 290 -14.04 39.50 -23.65
CA ARG A 290 -15.18 38.55 -23.74
C ARG A 290 -14.75 37.17 -24.24
N ASP A 291 -13.84 37.17 -25.21
CA ASP A 291 -13.27 35.94 -25.71
C ASP A 291 -12.32 35.29 -24.71
N SER A 292 -11.71 36.03 -23.76
CA SER A 292 -10.85 35.40 -22.74
C SER A 292 -11.68 34.53 -21.80
N ASP A 293 -12.84 35.02 -21.33
CA ASP A 293 -13.73 34.27 -20.45
C ASP A 293 -14.33 33.06 -21.17
N ALA A 294 -14.76 33.24 -22.42
CA ALA A 294 -15.25 32.15 -23.25
C ALA A 294 -14.16 31.09 -23.52
N ARG A 295 -12.89 31.52 -23.69
CA ARG A 295 -11.76 30.59 -23.86
C ARG A 295 -11.38 29.88 -22.59
N GLU A 296 -11.42 30.55 -21.44
CA GLU A 296 -11.21 29.92 -20.13
C GLU A 296 -12.24 28.80 -19.94
N ALA A 297 -13.53 29.10 -20.19
CA ALA A 297 -14.59 28.10 -20.13
C ALA A 297 -14.38 26.93 -21.11
N VAL A 298 -13.90 27.18 -22.33
CA VAL A 298 -13.55 26.12 -23.30
C VAL A 298 -12.35 25.30 -22.83
N ARG A 299 -11.32 25.96 -22.26
CA ARG A 299 -10.12 25.30 -21.71
C ARG A 299 -10.49 24.40 -20.55
N SER A 300 -11.24 24.89 -19.56
CA SER A 300 -11.67 24.09 -18.40
C SER A 300 -12.59 22.93 -18.81
N ARG A 301 -13.51 23.13 -19.77
CA ARG A 301 -14.33 22.05 -20.35
C ARG A 301 -13.48 20.98 -21.05
N ARG A 302 -12.42 21.40 -21.73
CA ARG A 302 -11.50 20.48 -22.40
C ARG A 302 -10.64 19.71 -21.41
N LYS A 303 -10.05 20.40 -20.42
CA LYS A 303 -9.37 19.76 -19.29
C LYS A 303 -10.26 18.70 -18.67
N ARG A 304 -11.50 19.06 -18.28
CA ARG A 304 -12.50 18.12 -17.74
C ARG A 304 -12.72 16.90 -18.62
N THR A 305 -12.81 17.09 -19.93
CA THR A 305 -12.98 15.99 -20.89
C THR A 305 -11.76 15.07 -20.95
N VAL A 306 -10.54 15.63 -20.88
CA VAL A 306 -9.31 14.87 -20.81
C VAL A 306 -9.23 14.07 -19.50
N LEU A 307 -9.46 14.72 -18.36
CA LEU A 307 -9.43 14.10 -17.03
C LEU A 307 -10.42 12.93 -16.97
N ARG A 308 -11.67 13.15 -17.36
CA ARG A 308 -12.71 12.11 -17.44
C ARG A 308 -12.30 10.96 -18.34
N GLY A 309 -11.75 11.25 -19.52
CA GLY A 309 -11.35 10.23 -20.48
C GLY A 309 -10.09 9.45 -20.09
N ALA A 310 -9.25 9.99 -19.20
CA ALA A 310 -8.07 9.30 -18.69
C ALA A 310 -8.44 8.29 -17.60
N TYR A 311 -9.46 8.59 -16.79
CA TYR A 311 -9.96 7.73 -15.73
C TYR A 311 -11.11 6.84 -16.21
N SER A 312 -10.78 5.83 -17.01
CA SER A 312 -11.74 4.91 -17.63
C SER A 312 -12.38 3.95 -16.61
N ALA A 313 -13.48 3.30 -17.00
CA ALA A 313 -14.18 2.31 -16.18
C ALA A 313 -13.27 1.13 -15.76
N HIS A 314 -12.42 0.63 -16.66
CA HIS A 314 -11.48 -0.45 -16.33
C HIS A 314 -10.42 0.00 -15.32
N TYR A 315 -9.93 1.25 -15.45
CA TYR A 315 -8.98 1.82 -14.50
C TYR A 315 -9.62 2.00 -13.11
N GLN A 316 -10.88 2.45 -13.08
CA GLN A 316 -11.70 2.54 -11.87
C GLN A 316 -11.88 1.18 -11.19
N GLN A 317 -12.18 0.13 -11.97
CA GLN A 317 -12.36 -1.24 -11.46
C GLN A 317 -11.08 -1.78 -10.82
N VAL A 318 -9.94 -1.68 -11.51
CA VAL A 318 -8.67 -2.17 -10.95
C VAL A 318 -8.27 -1.39 -9.71
N LEU A 319 -8.37 -0.05 -9.75
CA LEU A 319 -8.04 0.76 -8.58
C LEU A 319 -8.94 0.47 -7.39
N ARG A 320 -10.25 0.28 -7.60
CA ARG A 320 -11.15 -0.16 -6.53
C ARG A 320 -10.62 -1.41 -5.86
N LEU A 321 -10.34 -2.47 -6.62
CA LEU A 321 -9.92 -3.76 -6.07
C LEU A 321 -8.67 -3.60 -5.20
N VAL A 322 -7.72 -2.78 -5.65
CA VAL A 322 -6.51 -2.47 -4.89
C VAL A 322 -6.81 -1.65 -3.64
N LEU A 323 -7.69 -0.63 -3.74
CA LEU A 323 -8.06 0.25 -2.62
C LEU A 323 -8.84 -0.50 -1.53
N GLU A 324 -9.74 -1.40 -1.89
CA GLU A 324 -10.51 -2.24 -0.95
C GLU A 324 -9.57 -3.14 -0.12
N GLY A 325 -8.47 -3.60 -0.71
CA GLY A 325 -7.44 -4.39 -0.02
C GLY A 325 -6.49 -3.58 0.88
N LEU A 326 -6.61 -2.26 0.93
CA LEU A 326 -5.65 -1.39 1.62
C LEU A 326 -6.31 -0.57 2.73
N GLU A 327 -5.68 -0.55 3.90
CA GLU A 327 -6.14 0.24 5.03
C GLU A 327 -5.27 1.51 5.18
N PHE A 328 -5.85 2.66 4.85
CA PHE A 328 -5.19 3.96 4.91
C PHE A 328 -5.32 4.60 6.29
N ARG A 329 -4.23 5.19 6.77
CA ARG A 329 -4.18 5.95 8.02
C ARG A 329 -3.43 7.25 7.81
N CYS A 330 -3.78 8.27 8.58
CA CYS A 330 -3.03 9.53 8.65
C CYS A 330 -2.90 9.97 10.11
N ARG A 331 -1.88 10.80 10.39
CA ARG A 331 -1.70 11.47 11.69
C ARG A 331 -1.89 12.97 11.62
N ASP A 332 -1.80 13.52 10.42
CA ASP A 332 -1.89 14.93 10.14
C ASP A 332 -3.35 15.30 9.88
N VAL A 333 -3.85 16.30 10.60
CA VAL A 333 -5.22 16.83 10.44
C VAL A 333 -5.42 17.39 9.03
N GLY A 334 -4.36 17.90 8.40
CA GLY A 334 -4.40 18.37 7.02
C GLY A 334 -4.68 17.26 5.99
N CYS A 335 -4.61 15.98 6.36
CA CYS A 335 -4.97 14.86 5.48
C CYS A 335 -6.43 14.41 5.64
N TRP A 336 -7.18 14.94 6.62
CA TRP A 336 -8.56 14.52 6.86
C TRP A 336 -9.49 14.73 5.67
N PRO A 337 -9.41 15.85 4.90
CA PRO A 337 -10.25 16.02 3.72
C PRO A 337 -10.06 14.92 2.67
N ILE A 338 -8.79 14.55 2.40
CA ILE A 338 -8.47 13.43 1.49
C ILE A 338 -8.96 12.09 2.05
N MET A 339 -8.77 11.85 3.35
CA MET A 339 -9.24 10.60 3.97
C MET A 339 -10.75 10.45 3.91
N ALA A 340 -11.50 11.56 4.09
CA ALA A 340 -12.95 11.58 3.93
C ALA A 340 -13.34 11.32 2.48
N ALA A 341 -12.72 12.01 1.52
CA ALA A 341 -12.96 11.80 0.09
C ALA A 341 -12.65 10.37 -0.37
N LEU A 342 -11.58 9.78 0.16
CA LEU A 342 -11.22 8.38 -0.11
C LEU A 342 -12.22 7.41 0.50
N GLY A 343 -12.70 7.67 1.72
CA GLY A 343 -13.74 6.88 2.38
C GLY A 343 -15.05 6.89 1.59
N GLU A 344 -15.48 8.08 1.13
CA GLU A 344 -16.62 8.22 0.24
C GLU A 344 -16.40 7.43 -1.05
N LEU A 345 -15.26 7.60 -1.74
CA LEU A 345 -14.92 6.90 -2.98
C LEU A 345 -14.98 5.36 -2.83
N VAL A 346 -14.44 4.81 -1.74
CA VAL A 346 -14.48 3.36 -1.45
C VAL A 346 -15.89 2.89 -1.07
N SER A 347 -16.64 3.69 -0.29
CA SER A 347 -18.03 3.40 0.08
C SER A 347 -18.95 3.39 -1.14
N ASP A 348 -18.82 4.42 -1.99
CA ASP A 348 -19.55 4.64 -3.23
C ASP A 348 -19.43 3.45 -4.18
N TYR A 349 -18.21 2.93 -4.29
CA TYR A 349 -17.93 1.68 -4.93
C TYR A 349 -18.80 0.56 -4.35
N THR A 350 -18.76 0.28 -3.06
CA THR A 350 -19.55 -0.82 -2.50
C THR A 350 -21.09 -0.64 -2.61
N ALA A 351 -21.59 0.59 -2.66
CA ALA A 351 -23.03 0.88 -2.55
C ALA A 351 -23.77 1.17 -3.87
N SER A 352 -23.09 1.71 -4.89
CA SER A 352 -23.80 2.20 -6.09
C SER A 352 -22.93 2.15 -7.35
N TRP A 353 -23.15 1.14 -8.18
CA TRP A 353 -22.55 1.10 -9.51
C TRP A 353 -23.39 1.95 -10.46
N GLY A 354 -22.80 3.01 -11.04
CA GLY A 354 -23.49 3.88 -12.00
C GLY A 354 -24.27 5.05 -11.38
N THR A 355 -23.90 5.51 -10.18
CA THR A 355 -24.37 6.79 -9.64
C THR A 355 -24.01 7.94 -10.60
N GLY A 356 -24.85 8.98 -10.59
CA GLY A 356 -24.87 10.01 -11.61
C GLY A 356 -23.52 10.68 -11.88
N ARG A 357 -23.41 11.31 -13.06
CA ARG A 357 -22.20 12.01 -13.51
C ARG A 357 -21.66 13.06 -12.53
N PHE A 358 -22.52 13.58 -11.66
CA PHE A 358 -22.21 14.62 -10.68
C PHE A 358 -22.60 14.14 -9.29
N TYR A 359 -21.93 14.66 -8.26
CA TYR A 359 -22.37 14.47 -6.90
C TYR A 359 -23.64 15.27 -6.60
N ASP A 360 -24.52 14.70 -5.76
CA ASP A 360 -25.82 15.29 -5.43
C ASP A 360 -25.70 16.58 -4.60
N SER A 361 -24.71 16.64 -3.70
CA SER A 361 -24.47 17.79 -2.81
C SER A 361 -23.03 18.31 -2.94
N PRO A 362 -22.75 19.25 -3.86
CA PRO A 362 -21.40 19.75 -4.08
C PRO A 362 -20.83 20.56 -2.89
N GLY A 363 -21.69 21.09 -2.00
CA GLY A 363 -21.27 21.89 -0.84
C GLY A 363 -20.58 21.10 0.27
N ASP A 364 -20.76 19.77 0.29
CA ASP A 364 -20.16 18.89 1.31
C ASP A 364 -18.83 18.27 0.85
N ILE A 365 -18.41 18.55 -0.40
CA ILE A 365 -17.26 17.93 -1.02
C ILE A 365 -16.04 18.83 -0.88
N PRO A 366 -14.96 18.38 -0.21
CA PRO A 366 -13.77 19.18 -0.04
C PRO A 366 -13.01 19.32 -1.36
N VAL A 367 -12.91 20.54 -1.88
CA VAL A 367 -12.10 20.84 -3.08
C VAL A 367 -10.72 21.33 -2.67
N ASP A 368 -10.66 22.21 -1.68
CA ASP A 368 -9.41 22.76 -1.14
C ASP A 368 -8.58 21.65 -0.47
N ASP A 369 -7.26 21.68 -0.69
CA ASP A 369 -6.29 20.67 -0.22
C ASP A 369 -6.51 19.24 -0.74
N VAL A 370 -7.53 19.02 -1.59
CA VAL A 370 -7.86 17.72 -2.20
C VAL A 370 -7.56 17.73 -3.69
N VAL A 371 -7.98 18.78 -4.39
CA VAL A 371 -7.83 18.91 -5.83
C VAL A 371 -6.55 19.70 -6.15
N PRO A 372 -5.66 19.18 -7.02
CA PRO A 372 -4.49 19.93 -7.48
C PRO A 372 -4.89 21.29 -8.06
N GLU A 373 -4.18 22.36 -7.69
CA GLU A 373 -4.49 23.75 -8.09
C GLU A 373 -4.69 23.90 -9.61
N GLU A 374 -3.85 23.23 -10.38
CA GLU A 374 -3.86 23.19 -11.84
C GLU A 374 -5.15 22.62 -12.47
N TRP A 375 -5.91 21.81 -11.73
CA TRP A 375 -7.10 21.11 -12.18
C TRP A 375 -8.40 21.57 -11.50
N GLN A 376 -8.33 22.50 -10.53
CA GLN A 376 -9.50 23.00 -9.80
C GLN A 376 -10.58 23.57 -10.73
N ASP A 377 -10.18 24.32 -11.76
CA ASP A 377 -11.08 24.89 -12.76
C ASP A 377 -11.82 23.81 -13.59
N ALA A 378 -11.27 22.60 -13.64
CA ALA A 378 -11.81 21.49 -14.40
C ALA A 378 -12.77 20.59 -13.60
N VAL A 379 -12.79 20.65 -12.26
CA VAL A 379 -13.62 19.76 -11.43
C VAL A 379 -15.11 20.12 -11.47
N ALA A 380 -15.45 21.40 -11.31
CA ALA A 380 -16.83 21.88 -11.27
C ALA A 380 -17.32 22.41 -12.63
N ASP A 381 -18.54 22.07 -13.04
CA ASP A 381 -19.13 22.61 -14.25
C ASP A 381 -19.59 24.08 -14.11
N GLN A 382 -20.21 24.62 -15.16
CA GLN A 382 -20.66 26.03 -15.16
C GLN A 382 -21.81 26.30 -14.17
N GLU A 383 -22.49 25.26 -13.70
CA GLU A 383 -23.55 25.33 -12.70
C GLU A 383 -22.99 25.09 -11.28
N GLY A 384 -21.68 24.89 -11.14
CA GLY A 384 -21.02 24.58 -9.86
C GLY A 384 -21.15 23.11 -9.44
N ARG A 385 -21.63 22.23 -10.32
CA ARG A 385 -21.76 20.79 -10.02
C ARG A 385 -20.40 20.11 -10.16
N ILE A 386 -20.02 19.32 -9.15
CA ILE A 386 -18.76 18.60 -9.12
C ILE A 386 -18.91 17.30 -9.92
N GLU A 387 -18.12 17.16 -10.99
CA GLU A 387 -18.15 15.95 -11.81
C GLU A 387 -17.37 14.83 -11.13
N ARG A 388 -18.04 13.71 -10.89
CA ARG A 388 -17.56 12.66 -9.98
C ARG A 388 -16.27 12.00 -10.44
N ALA A 389 -16.23 11.49 -11.68
CA ALA A 389 -15.04 10.86 -12.24
C ALA A 389 -13.81 11.78 -12.24
N VAL A 390 -14.00 13.08 -12.42
CA VAL A 390 -12.91 14.05 -12.46
C VAL A 390 -12.39 14.33 -11.04
N TYR A 391 -13.30 14.48 -10.08
CA TYR A 391 -12.95 14.65 -8.68
C TYR A 391 -12.26 13.41 -8.09
N GLU A 392 -12.83 12.21 -8.29
CA GLU A 392 -12.24 10.93 -7.86
C GLU A 392 -10.81 10.78 -8.38
N MET A 393 -10.56 11.12 -9.65
CA MET A 393 -9.22 11.10 -10.24
C MET A 393 -8.26 12.06 -9.50
N CYS A 394 -8.72 13.28 -9.18
CA CYS A 394 -7.93 14.25 -8.42
C CYS A 394 -7.59 13.73 -7.01
N VAL A 395 -8.56 13.15 -6.30
CA VAL A 395 -8.36 12.51 -4.98
C VAL A 395 -7.26 11.45 -5.07
N LEU A 396 -7.30 10.61 -6.10
CA LEU A 396 -6.35 9.54 -6.33
C LEU A 396 -4.94 10.05 -6.64
N VAL A 397 -4.81 11.10 -7.45
CA VAL A 397 -3.49 11.71 -7.72
C VAL A 397 -2.92 12.35 -6.46
N THR A 398 -3.73 13.07 -5.68
CA THR A 398 -3.29 13.67 -4.40
C THR A 398 -2.93 12.59 -3.37
N LEU A 399 -3.68 11.49 -3.32
CA LEU A 399 -3.39 10.34 -2.45
C LEU A 399 -1.98 9.78 -2.72
N ARG A 400 -1.57 9.65 -3.99
CA ARG A 400 -0.22 9.22 -4.35
C ARG A 400 0.83 10.11 -3.69
N ASP A 401 0.70 11.41 -3.85
CA ASP A 401 1.68 12.37 -3.35
C ASP A 401 1.75 12.33 -1.81
N LEU A 402 0.62 12.13 -1.13
CA LEU A 402 0.55 11.95 0.32
C LEU A 402 1.11 10.61 0.82
N LEU A 403 1.00 9.52 0.03
CA LEU A 403 1.65 8.24 0.29
C LEU A 403 3.18 8.34 0.12
N CYS A 404 3.63 8.99 -0.96
CA CYS A 404 5.06 9.19 -1.25
C CYS A 404 5.74 10.06 -0.18
N THR A 405 5.03 11.08 0.32
CA THR A 405 5.50 11.93 1.44
C THR A 405 5.27 11.32 2.82
N ARG A 406 4.62 10.15 2.91
CA ARG A 406 4.27 9.43 4.15
C ARG A 406 3.41 10.24 5.14
N ARG A 407 2.63 11.21 4.64
CA ARG A 407 1.58 11.87 5.43
C ARG A 407 0.37 10.96 5.60
N ILE A 408 0.08 10.17 4.57
CA ILE A 408 -0.78 8.99 4.62
C ILE A 408 0.11 7.74 4.59
N PHE A 409 -0.26 6.72 5.34
CA PHE A 409 0.45 5.45 5.44
C PHE A 409 -0.52 4.27 5.41
N LEU A 410 -0.02 3.10 5.04
CA LEU A 410 -0.77 1.85 4.93
C LEU A 410 -0.55 1.01 6.19
N THR A 411 -1.63 0.58 6.85
CA THR A 411 -1.54 -0.33 8.00
C THR A 411 -0.93 -1.66 7.56
N GLY A 412 0.07 -2.14 8.30
CA GLY A 412 0.71 -3.43 8.04
C GLY A 412 1.76 -3.41 6.92
N SER A 413 2.00 -2.27 6.25
CA SER A 413 3.08 -2.13 5.26
C SER A 413 4.45 -1.94 5.91
N SER A 414 5.53 -2.40 5.26
CA SER A 414 6.91 -2.03 5.62
C SER A 414 7.40 -0.77 4.90
N GLN A 415 6.97 -0.58 3.65
CA GLN A 415 7.47 0.46 2.76
C GLN A 415 6.70 1.77 2.93
N TRP A 416 5.38 1.66 3.09
CA TRP A 416 4.42 2.74 3.35
C TRP A 416 3.84 2.66 4.76
N GLY A 417 4.50 1.97 5.68
CA GLY A 417 4.05 1.82 7.07
C GLY A 417 4.22 3.08 7.92
N LYS A 418 3.93 2.93 9.21
CA LYS A 418 3.86 4.03 10.19
C LYS A 418 5.22 4.75 10.30
N PRO A 419 5.30 6.07 10.08
CA PRO A 419 6.55 6.81 10.17
C PRO A 419 7.20 6.67 11.55
N GLY A 420 8.47 6.25 11.57
CA GLY A 420 9.30 6.14 12.79
C GLY A 420 9.34 4.76 13.46
N VAL A 421 8.48 3.81 13.08
CA VAL A 421 8.49 2.42 13.60
C VAL A 421 9.26 1.47 12.67
N ASP A 422 9.11 1.62 11.35
CA ASP A 422 9.69 0.69 10.35
C ASP A 422 11.19 0.86 10.06
N ARG A 423 11.92 1.62 10.88
CA ARG A 423 13.40 1.65 10.83
C ARG A 423 14.03 0.70 11.85
N SER A 424 13.52 -0.52 11.98
CA SER A 424 14.28 -1.61 12.61
C SER A 424 15.11 -2.36 11.55
N ARG A 425 16.27 -1.79 11.24
CA ARG A 425 17.58 -2.46 11.13
C ARG A 425 17.55 -3.95 10.73
N GLY A 426 17.34 -4.24 9.45
CA GLY A 426 17.64 -5.54 8.82
C GLY A 426 18.47 -5.31 7.57
N ALA A 427 19.79 -5.32 7.72
CA ALA A 427 20.72 -5.19 6.62
C ALA A 427 20.79 -6.52 5.84
N SER A 428 20.16 -6.58 4.67
CA SER A 428 20.69 -7.33 3.54
C SER A 428 20.87 -6.37 2.36
N ARG A 429 22.12 -5.91 2.19
CA ARG A 429 22.58 -5.36 0.92
C ARG A 429 22.47 -6.49 -0.12
N ARG A 430 21.59 -6.29 -1.11
CA ARG A 430 21.52 -6.86 -2.47
C ARG A 430 20.06 -6.63 -2.89
N THR A 431 19.69 -5.60 -3.64
CA THR A 431 20.30 -5.04 -4.84
C THR A 431 20.07 -3.53 -4.87
N ASP A 432 21.16 -2.76 -4.88
CA ASP A 432 21.20 -1.53 -5.66
C ASP A 432 21.00 -1.95 -7.12
N ASP A 433 19.84 -1.63 -7.68
CA ASP A 433 19.76 -1.02 -9.01
C ASP A 433 18.32 -0.55 -9.29
N ALA A 434 18.24 0.72 -9.69
CA ALA A 434 17.14 1.37 -10.41
C ALA A 434 15.79 1.58 -9.71
N LEU A 435 15.76 2.50 -8.74
CA LEU A 435 14.65 3.47 -8.62
C LEU A 435 15.26 4.88 -8.51
N ALA A 436 15.99 5.26 -9.56
CA ALA A 436 16.17 6.67 -9.88
C ALA A 436 14.80 7.18 -10.33
N TRP A 437 14.14 7.96 -9.48
CA TRP A 437 12.96 8.71 -9.84
C TRP A 437 13.38 9.79 -10.84
N PRO A 438 12.90 9.80 -12.10
CA PRO A 438 12.96 11.00 -12.90
C PRO A 438 12.01 12.01 -12.25
N ASN A 439 12.51 13.22 -12.03
CA ASN A 439 11.70 14.39 -11.66
C ASN A 439 10.56 14.61 -12.65
#